data_AF-A0A965J1X3-F1
#
_entry.id   AF-A0A965J1X3-F1
#
_cell.length_a   1.000
_cell.length_b   1.000
_cell.length_c   1.000
_cell.angle_alpha   90.00
_cell.angle_beta   90.00
_cell.angle_gamma   90.00
#
_symmetry.space_group_name_H-M   'P 1'
#
loop_
_entity.id
_entity.type
_entity.pdbx_description
1 polymer ?
#
loop_
_entity_poly.entity_id
_entity_poly.type
_entity_poly.pdbx_seq_one_letter_code
_entity_poly.pdbx_strand_id
1 'polypeptide(L)'
;KTIEEQKATLKKLQNDRAGMLLQIQELDKKAAEDAKNKNKKNSSDAVKQASEARKKLIDELKKQYEDELKLNEETENQKIALMQDGIEKEKALRQDQFNDFRDNFLMERIKEEEEALNKQFEAGKISNEQYIKQLEDLRLNAESKLTEKEKEVLTNARQLLNNDLLKIDEKYEAEKRKIKEDADKTAQDLEKKRRQEFDAQIEALDEENYQASLTEHERELGAIREKYFAMEELAKGNAEAEKTIAEAKGREMTRKQSAKKKPLTVIWI
;
A
#
# COMPACT_ATOMS: atom_id res chain seq x y z
N LYS A 1 4.06 -15.24 8.48
CA LYS A 1 3.12 -15.36 7.35
C LYS A 1 3.92 -15.43 6.07
N THR A 2 3.53 -16.27 5.12
CA THR A 2 4.13 -16.30 3.78
C THR A 2 3.62 -15.14 2.91
N ILE A 3 4.34 -14.80 1.84
CA ILE A 3 3.89 -13.80 0.85
C ILE A 3 2.49 -14.15 0.30
N GLU A 4 2.21 -15.43 0.07
CA GLU A 4 0.91 -15.88 -0.44
C GLU A 4 -0.22 -15.70 0.59
N GLU A 5 0.05 -15.94 1.88
CA GLU A 5 -0.89 -15.62 2.95
C GLU A 5 -1.15 -14.11 3.08
N GLN A 6 -0.11 -13.28 2.87
CA GLN A 6 -0.25 -11.83 2.88
C GLN A 6 -1.10 -11.36 1.68
N LYS A 7 -0.86 -11.86 0.47
CA LYS A 7 -1.70 -11.59 -0.72
C LYS A 7 -3.16 -11.99 -0.51
N ALA A 8 -3.40 -13.17 0.08
CA ALA A 8 -4.75 -13.61 0.40
C ALA A 8 -5.43 -12.68 1.42
N THR A 9 -4.68 -12.22 2.43
CA THR A 9 -5.17 -11.25 3.43
C THR A 9 -5.48 -9.90 2.77
N LEU A 10 -4.62 -9.40 1.88
CA LEU A 10 -4.85 -8.17 1.11
C LEU A 10 -6.14 -8.26 0.29
N LYS A 11 -6.32 -9.36 -0.45
CA LYS A 11 -7.53 -9.57 -1.26
C LYS A 11 -8.79 -9.58 -0.40
N LYS A 12 -8.72 -10.17 0.80
CA LYS A 12 -9.82 -10.16 1.75
C LYS A 12 -10.13 -8.73 2.23
N LEU A 13 -9.13 -7.96 2.65
CA LEU A 13 -9.29 -6.56 3.05
C LEU A 13 -9.93 -5.73 1.94
N GLN A 14 -9.51 -5.92 0.69
CA GLN A 14 -10.07 -5.20 -0.45
C GLN A 14 -11.55 -5.53 -0.69
N ASN A 15 -11.93 -6.80 -0.54
CA ASN A 15 -13.32 -7.22 -0.66
C ASN A 15 -14.18 -6.69 0.51
N ASP A 16 -13.67 -6.77 1.74
CA ASP A 16 -14.36 -6.29 2.93
C ASP A 16 -14.58 -4.76 2.84
N ARG A 17 -13.57 -4.02 2.36
CA ARG A 17 -13.67 -2.59 2.06
C ARG A 17 -14.78 -2.29 1.06
N ALA A 18 -14.81 -3.01 -0.06
CA ALA A 18 -15.84 -2.81 -1.08
C ALA A 18 -17.25 -3.04 -0.51
N GLY A 19 -17.41 -4.05 0.36
CA GLY A 19 -18.66 -4.30 1.08
C GLY A 19 -19.06 -3.14 2.00
N MET A 20 -18.11 -2.60 2.79
CA MET A 20 -18.39 -1.46 3.67
C MET A 20 -18.74 -0.18 2.91
N LEU A 21 -18.07 0.09 1.78
CA LEU A 21 -18.41 1.23 0.92
C LEU A 21 -19.84 1.13 0.37
N LEU A 22 -20.28 -0.08 -0.03
CA LEU A 22 -21.66 -0.31 -0.45
C LEU A 22 -22.66 -0.08 0.69
N GLN A 23 -22.35 -0.55 1.90
CA GLN A 23 -23.19 -0.31 3.07
C GLN A 23 -23.32 1.19 3.40
N ILE A 24 -22.24 1.97 3.27
CA ILE A 24 -22.29 3.43 3.43
C ILE A 24 -23.20 4.05 2.37
N GLN A 25 -23.07 3.65 1.10
CA GLN A 25 -23.94 4.16 0.03
C GLN A 25 -25.42 3.81 0.24
N GLU A 26 -25.73 2.63 0.79
CA GLU A 26 -27.09 2.24 1.14
C GLU A 26 -27.66 3.09 2.29
N LEU A 27 -26.84 3.37 3.32
CA LEU A 27 -27.21 4.27 4.40
C LEU A 27 -27.48 5.70 3.88
N ASP A 28 -26.63 6.20 2.97
CA ASP A 28 -26.78 7.53 2.37
C ASP A 28 -28.07 7.66 1.55
N LYS A 29 -28.38 6.64 0.74
CA LYS A 29 -29.63 6.59 -0.03
C LYS A 29 -30.84 6.58 0.88
N LYS A 30 -30.81 5.75 1.92
CA LYS A 30 -31.92 5.63 2.87
C LYS A 30 -32.16 6.93 3.63
N ALA A 31 -31.09 7.59 4.09
CA ALA A 31 -31.18 8.90 4.73
C ALA A 31 -31.78 9.96 3.79
N ALA A 32 -31.37 9.98 2.52
CA ALA A 32 -31.91 10.89 1.50
C ALA A 32 -33.39 10.63 1.18
N GLU A 33 -33.82 9.36 1.14
CA GLU A 33 -35.24 8.98 0.95
C GLU A 33 -36.10 9.36 2.15
N ASP A 34 -35.61 9.11 3.37
CA ASP A 34 -36.30 9.48 4.61
C ASP A 34 -36.45 11.00 4.75
N ALA A 35 -35.45 11.79 4.31
CA ALA A 35 -35.54 13.25 4.28
C ALA A 35 -36.60 13.79 3.30
N LYS A 36 -36.86 13.09 2.20
CA LYS A 36 -37.89 13.47 1.20
C LYS A 36 -39.32 13.19 1.68
N ASN A 37 -39.50 12.20 2.56
CA ASN A 37 -40.81 11.85 3.12
C ASN A 37 -41.18 12.73 4.33
N LYS A 38 -41.83 13.88 4.04
CA LYS A 38 -42.21 15.00 4.95
C LYS A 38 -43.04 14.71 6.22
N ASN A 39 -43.16 13.48 6.74
CA ASN A 39 -44.26 13.16 7.66
C ASN A 39 -43.95 12.39 8.97
N LYS A 40 -42.73 12.40 9.53
CA LYS A 40 -42.50 11.71 10.83
C LYS A 40 -41.65 12.47 11.84
N LYS A 41 -42.29 12.80 12.98
CA LYS A 41 -41.68 13.13 14.28
C LYS A 41 -40.68 12.09 14.80
N ASN A 42 -40.67 10.87 14.24
CA ASN A 42 -39.73 9.78 14.57
C ASN A 42 -38.45 9.77 13.68
N SER A 43 -38.28 10.74 12.78
CA SER A 43 -37.14 10.83 11.86
C SER A 43 -35.81 11.12 12.56
N SER A 44 -35.81 11.88 13.67
CA SER A 44 -34.58 12.31 14.36
C SER A 44 -33.72 11.13 14.87
N ASP A 45 -34.32 10.13 15.51
CA ASP A 45 -33.55 9.05 16.15
C ASP A 45 -33.04 8.03 15.13
N ALA A 46 -33.81 7.78 14.06
CA ALA A 46 -33.39 6.91 12.96
C ALA A 46 -32.22 7.51 12.16
N VAL A 47 -32.24 8.83 11.93
CA VAL A 47 -31.15 9.57 11.27
C VAL A 47 -29.89 9.54 12.15
N LYS A 48 -30.02 9.79 13.46
CA LYS A 48 -28.88 9.68 14.40
C LYS A 48 -28.25 8.28 14.43
N GLN A 49 -29.06 7.23 14.47
CA GLN A 49 -28.55 5.85 14.44
C GLN A 49 -27.86 5.51 13.11
N ALA A 50 -28.39 6.00 11.97
CA ALA A 50 -27.75 5.84 10.68
C ALA A 50 -26.39 6.57 10.62
N SER A 51 -26.33 7.80 11.14
CA SER A 51 -25.10 8.59 11.21
C SER A 51 -24.03 7.95 12.12
N GLU A 52 -24.43 7.41 13.27
CA GLU A 52 -23.52 6.66 14.17
C GLU A 52 -23.00 5.37 13.53
N ALA A 53 -23.87 4.62 12.84
CA ALA A 53 -23.47 3.43 12.09
C ALA A 53 -22.50 3.78 10.96
N ARG A 54 -22.77 4.86 10.23
CA ARG A 54 -21.89 5.39 9.18
C ARG A 54 -20.53 5.75 9.75
N LYS A 55 -20.46 6.50 10.85
CA LYS A 55 -19.21 6.88 11.50
C LYS A 55 -18.36 5.66 11.88
N LYS A 56 -18.96 4.60 12.43
CA LYS A 56 -18.26 3.35 12.75
C LYS A 56 -17.67 2.69 11.50
N LEU A 57 -18.44 2.59 10.42
CA LEU A 57 -17.95 2.04 9.15
C LEU A 57 -16.79 2.87 8.58
N ILE A 58 -16.84 4.20 8.69
CA ILE A 58 -15.76 5.09 8.25
C ILE A 58 -14.48 4.85 9.06
N ASP A 59 -14.58 4.73 10.38
CA ASP A 59 -13.42 4.47 11.23
C ASP A 59 -12.83 3.07 10.98
N GLU A 60 -13.67 2.08 10.67
CA GLU A 60 -13.21 0.74 10.28
C GLU A 60 -12.55 0.74 8.89
N LEU A 61 -13.08 1.52 7.93
CA LEU A 61 -12.44 1.75 6.63
C LEU A 61 -11.05 2.39 6.79
N LYS A 62 -10.89 3.38 7.66
CA LYS A 62 -9.58 4.00 7.95
C LYS A 62 -8.59 2.96 8.41
N LYS A 63 -9.01 2.13 9.37
CA LYS A 63 -8.19 1.05 9.90
C LYS A 63 -7.80 0.04 8.82
N GLN A 64 -8.73 -0.36 7.95
CA GLN A 64 -8.41 -1.28 6.84
C GLN A 64 -7.39 -0.70 5.85
N TYR A 65 -7.47 0.60 5.56
CA TYR A 65 -6.48 1.27 4.71
C TYR A 65 -5.08 1.29 5.36
N GLU A 66 -5.01 1.57 6.67
CA GLU A 66 -3.75 1.50 7.42
C GLU A 66 -3.18 0.07 7.48
N ASP A 67 -4.04 -0.92 7.69
CA ASP A 67 -3.65 -2.33 7.72
C ASP A 67 -3.17 -2.81 6.32
N GLU A 68 -3.82 -2.36 5.24
CA GLU A 68 -3.39 -2.65 3.86
C GLU A 68 -2.02 -2.04 3.54
N LEU A 69 -1.76 -0.80 3.98
CA LEU A 69 -0.44 -0.17 3.83
C LEU A 69 0.67 -0.92 4.55
N LYS A 70 0.45 -1.25 5.83
CA LYS A 70 1.42 -2.02 6.63
C LYS A 70 1.68 -3.39 6.02
N LEU A 71 0.62 -4.07 5.58
CA LEU A 71 0.74 -5.40 4.99
C LEU A 71 1.46 -5.38 3.65
N ASN A 72 1.24 -4.34 2.83
CA ASN A 72 2.01 -4.12 1.61
C ASN A 72 3.49 -3.88 1.94
N GLU A 73 3.81 -3.00 2.88
CA GLU A 73 5.19 -2.73 3.32
C GLU A 73 5.90 -4.01 3.82
N GLU A 74 5.23 -4.80 4.66
CA GLU A 74 5.75 -6.10 5.11
C GLU A 74 6.00 -7.06 3.95
N THR A 75 5.09 -7.11 2.96
CA THR A 75 5.21 -7.99 1.79
C THR A 75 6.42 -7.60 0.94
N GLU A 76 6.63 -6.31 0.70
CA GLU A 76 7.77 -5.82 -0.08
C GLU A 76 9.11 -6.05 0.66
N ASN A 77 9.14 -5.82 1.97
CA ASN A 77 10.30 -6.12 2.80
C ASN A 77 10.66 -7.63 2.77
N GLN A 78 9.67 -8.51 2.78
CA GLN A 78 9.89 -9.94 2.62
C GLN A 78 10.46 -10.31 1.24
N LYS A 79 9.97 -9.69 0.16
CA LYS A 79 10.55 -9.90 -1.18
C LYS A 79 12.02 -9.51 -1.23
N ILE A 80 12.37 -8.35 -0.68
CA ILE A 80 13.77 -7.88 -0.62
C ILE A 80 14.62 -8.86 0.18
N ALA A 81 14.14 -9.35 1.33
CA ALA A 81 14.88 -10.32 2.14
C ALA A 81 15.11 -11.66 1.40
N LEU A 82 14.09 -12.19 0.71
CA LEU A 82 14.22 -13.42 -0.09
C LEU A 82 15.19 -13.24 -1.26
N MET A 83 15.17 -12.08 -1.91
CA MET A 83 16.13 -11.77 -2.97
C MET A 83 17.55 -11.72 -2.42
N GLN A 84 17.76 -11.06 -1.27
CA GLN A 84 19.08 -10.98 -0.65
C GLN A 84 19.64 -12.37 -0.34
N ASP A 85 18.85 -13.27 0.25
CA ASP A 85 19.27 -14.67 0.49
C ASP A 85 19.60 -15.40 -0.82
N GLY A 86 18.79 -15.21 -1.87
CA GLY A 86 19.06 -15.79 -3.19
C GLY A 86 20.38 -15.29 -3.81
N ILE A 87 20.68 -14.00 -3.66
CA ILE A 87 21.90 -13.38 -4.19
C ILE A 87 23.13 -13.79 -3.40
N GLU A 88 23.05 -13.86 -2.07
CA GLU A 88 24.15 -14.34 -1.24
C GLU A 88 24.52 -15.78 -1.63
N LYS A 89 23.52 -16.63 -1.90
CA LYS A 89 23.72 -17.99 -2.43
C LYS A 89 24.33 -18.01 -3.83
N GLU A 90 23.87 -17.14 -4.74
CA GLU A 90 24.45 -17.07 -6.08
C GLU A 90 25.92 -16.62 -6.03
N LYS A 91 26.24 -15.61 -5.23
CA LYS A 91 27.63 -15.16 -5.04
C LYS A 91 28.51 -16.24 -4.43
N ALA A 92 28.02 -16.94 -3.41
CA ALA A 92 28.73 -18.06 -2.81
C ALA A 92 29.02 -19.15 -3.85
N LEU A 93 28.02 -19.52 -4.65
CA LEU A 93 28.20 -20.49 -5.73
C LEU A 93 29.26 -20.05 -6.75
N ARG A 94 29.29 -18.77 -7.15
CA ARG A 94 30.34 -18.25 -8.06
C ARG A 94 31.72 -18.29 -7.42
N GLN A 95 31.81 -17.95 -6.13
CA GLN A 95 33.06 -18.00 -5.38
C GLN A 95 33.57 -19.45 -5.25
N ASP A 96 32.68 -20.40 -4.95
CA ASP A 96 33.00 -21.82 -4.85
C ASP A 96 33.47 -22.38 -6.20
N GLN A 97 32.78 -22.05 -7.29
CA GLN A 97 33.19 -22.44 -8.65
C GLN A 97 34.60 -21.93 -8.99
N PHE A 98 34.94 -20.70 -8.58
CA PHE A 98 36.29 -20.17 -8.77
C PHE A 98 37.31 -20.88 -7.87
N ASN A 99 36.97 -21.16 -6.61
CA ASN A 99 37.86 -21.85 -5.69
C ASN A 99 38.14 -23.28 -6.19
N ASP A 100 37.11 -24.01 -6.63
CA ASP A 100 37.25 -25.34 -7.23
C ASP A 100 38.14 -25.29 -8.48
N PHE A 101 37.92 -24.31 -9.36
CA PHE A 101 38.78 -24.11 -10.53
C PHE A 101 40.23 -23.85 -10.13
N ARG A 102 40.47 -22.92 -9.20
CA ARG A 102 41.82 -22.58 -8.71
C ARG A 102 42.49 -23.80 -8.10
N ASP A 103 41.81 -24.49 -7.21
CA ASP A 103 42.39 -25.60 -6.45
C ASP A 103 42.71 -26.78 -7.37
N ASN A 104 41.82 -27.12 -8.31
CA ASN A 104 42.12 -28.12 -9.34
C ASN A 104 43.28 -27.69 -10.25
N PHE A 105 43.30 -26.42 -10.67
CA PHE A 105 44.37 -25.88 -11.52
C PHE A 105 45.73 -25.95 -10.82
N LEU A 106 45.79 -25.65 -9.53
CA LEU A 106 47.01 -25.74 -8.72
C LEU A 106 47.40 -27.19 -8.45
N MET A 107 46.43 -28.06 -8.16
CA MET A 107 46.66 -29.48 -7.89
C MET A 107 47.27 -30.20 -9.10
N GLU A 108 46.79 -29.90 -10.32
CA GLU A 108 47.39 -30.42 -11.55
C GLU A 108 48.87 -30.03 -11.70
N ARG A 109 49.28 -28.89 -11.16
CA ARG A 109 50.65 -28.37 -11.27
C ARG A 109 51.62 -28.87 -10.21
N ILE A 110 51.11 -29.44 -9.13
CA ILE A 110 51.92 -30.12 -8.11
C ILE A 110 51.79 -31.65 -8.18
N LYS A 111 51.08 -32.17 -9.19
CA LYS A 111 50.73 -33.59 -9.29
C LYS A 111 51.95 -34.50 -9.31
N GLU A 112 53.00 -34.13 -10.04
CA GLU A 112 54.23 -34.93 -10.12
C GLU A 112 54.95 -34.97 -8.76
N GLU A 113 55.00 -33.85 -8.05
CA GLU A 113 55.59 -33.79 -6.70
C GLU A 113 54.73 -34.51 -5.65
N GLU A 114 53.40 -34.43 -5.77
CA GLU A 114 52.47 -35.19 -4.93
C GLU A 114 52.64 -36.69 -5.16
N GLU A 115 52.73 -37.16 -6.41
CA GLU A 115 52.99 -38.57 -6.72
C GLU A 115 54.36 -39.03 -6.20
N ALA A 116 55.38 -38.17 -6.28
CA ALA A 116 56.70 -38.46 -5.71
C ALA A 116 56.64 -38.57 -4.18
N LEU A 117 55.90 -37.69 -3.52
CA LEU A 117 55.66 -37.71 -2.07
C LEU A 117 54.90 -38.98 -1.65
N ASN A 118 53.85 -39.35 -2.38
CA ASN A 118 53.06 -40.57 -2.16
C ASN A 118 53.95 -41.82 -2.19
N LYS A 119 54.83 -41.94 -3.19
CA LYS A 119 55.78 -43.07 -3.28
C LYS A 119 56.75 -43.11 -2.10
N GLN A 120 57.17 -41.97 -1.55
CA GLN A 120 58.02 -41.95 -0.36
C GLN A 120 57.27 -42.45 0.88
N PHE A 121 56.01 -42.04 1.02
CA PHE A 121 55.14 -42.48 2.12
C PHE A 121 54.82 -43.97 2.04
N GLU A 122 54.39 -44.46 0.87
CA GLU A 122 54.08 -45.89 0.64
C GLU A 122 55.30 -46.79 0.84
N ALA A 123 56.50 -46.30 0.50
CA ALA A 123 57.75 -47.00 0.77
C ALA A 123 58.20 -46.94 2.25
N GLY A 124 57.43 -46.29 3.13
CA GLY A 124 57.75 -46.12 4.54
C GLY A 124 58.94 -45.23 4.83
N LYS A 125 59.38 -44.40 3.87
CA LYS A 125 60.56 -43.53 4.01
C LYS A 125 60.27 -42.29 4.85
N ILE A 126 59.01 -41.88 4.95
CA ILE A 126 58.54 -40.75 5.74
C ILE A 126 57.36 -41.17 6.63
N SER A 127 57.21 -40.53 7.78
CA SER A 127 56.07 -40.77 8.68
C SER A 127 54.78 -40.11 8.15
N ASN A 128 53.63 -40.50 8.70
CA ASN A 128 52.34 -39.87 8.37
C ASN A 128 52.32 -38.36 8.70
N GLU A 129 52.89 -37.95 9.83
CA GLU A 129 53.02 -36.51 10.16
C GLU A 129 53.89 -35.76 9.16
N GLN A 130 55.02 -36.36 8.74
CA GLN A 130 55.88 -35.77 7.73
C GLN A 130 55.19 -35.67 6.36
N TYR A 131 54.45 -36.70 5.98
CA TYR A 131 53.66 -36.72 4.74
C TYR A 131 52.61 -35.60 4.72
N ILE A 132 51.79 -35.49 5.76
CA ILE A 132 50.75 -34.44 5.86
C ILE A 132 51.39 -33.05 5.77
N LYS A 133 52.48 -32.82 6.51
CA LYS A 133 53.18 -31.54 6.51
C LYS A 133 53.75 -31.18 5.13
N GLN A 134 54.43 -32.13 4.47
CA GLN A 134 55.00 -31.89 3.15
C GLN A 134 53.94 -31.72 2.06
N LEU A 135 52.80 -32.41 2.17
CA LEU A 135 51.66 -32.22 1.27
C LEU A 135 51.03 -30.83 1.44
N GLU A 136 50.89 -30.36 2.68
CA GLU A 136 50.39 -29.03 2.98
C GLU A 136 51.35 -27.94 2.48
N ASP A 137 52.66 -28.11 2.69
CA ASP A 137 53.70 -27.22 2.17
C ASP A 137 53.67 -27.18 0.61
N LEU A 138 53.46 -28.32 -0.05
CA LEU A 138 53.31 -28.38 -1.51
C LEU A 138 52.11 -27.56 -2.00
N ARG A 139 50.97 -27.68 -1.32
CA ARG A 139 49.74 -26.94 -1.65
C ARG A 139 49.90 -25.44 -1.42
N LEU A 140 50.49 -25.03 -0.29
CA LEU A 140 50.73 -23.62 0.02
C LEU A 140 51.68 -22.94 -0.98
N ASN A 141 52.65 -23.69 -1.50
CA ASN A 141 53.63 -23.16 -2.44
C ASN A 141 53.25 -23.37 -3.91
N ALA A 142 52.09 -23.98 -4.22
CA ALA A 142 51.70 -24.32 -5.59
C ALA A 142 51.64 -23.09 -6.51
N GLU A 143 51.10 -21.96 -6.04
CA GLU A 143 51.02 -20.72 -6.83
C GLU A 143 52.40 -20.17 -7.21
N SER A 144 53.42 -20.38 -6.37
CA SER A 144 54.79 -19.89 -6.63
C SER A 144 55.48 -20.61 -7.79
N LYS A 145 55.01 -21.82 -8.13
CA LYS A 145 55.56 -22.66 -9.20
C LYS A 145 54.95 -22.36 -10.57
N LEU A 146 53.90 -21.54 -10.62
CA LEU A 146 53.25 -21.18 -11.86
C LEU A 146 54.16 -20.36 -12.76
N THR A 147 54.12 -20.67 -14.05
CA THR A 147 54.68 -19.82 -15.10
C THR A 147 53.88 -18.52 -15.21
N GLU A 148 54.44 -17.49 -15.83
CA GLU A 148 53.74 -16.22 -16.05
C GLU A 148 52.42 -16.40 -16.82
N LYS A 149 52.37 -17.30 -17.80
CA LYS A 149 51.13 -17.61 -18.53
C LYS A 149 50.07 -18.26 -17.65
N GLU A 150 50.46 -19.10 -16.71
CA GLU A 150 49.51 -19.77 -15.80
C GLU A 150 49.02 -18.82 -14.71
N LYS A 151 49.89 -17.92 -14.22
CA LYS A 151 49.47 -16.80 -13.36
C LYS A 151 48.46 -15.90 -14.07
N GLU A 152 48.65 -15.65 -15.37
CA GLU A 152 47.70 -14.90 -16.18
C GLU A 152 46.34 -15.60 -16.28
N VAL A 153 46.32 -16.94 -16.43
CA VAL A 153 45.06 -17.73 -16.41
C VAL A 153 44.30 -17.54 -15.08
N LEU A 154 44.97 -17.68 -13.94
CA LEU A 154 44.34 -17.46 -12.63
C LEU A 154 43.88 -16.00 -12.44
N THR A 155 44.67 -15.05 -12.93
CA THR A 155 44.33 -13.62 -12.90
C THR A 155 43.07 -13.35 -13.71
N ASN A 156 42.97 -13.89 -14.93
CA ASN A 156 41.82 -13.73 -15.81
C ASN A 156 40.56 -14.40 -15.21
N ALA A 157 40.71 -15.60 -14.63
CA ALA A 157 39.60 -16.28 -13.94
C ALA A 157 39.09 -15.46 -12.74
N ARG A 158 40.00 -14.86 -11.97
CA ARG A 158 39.64 -13.99 -10.84
C ARG A 158 38.96 -12.70 -11.30
N GLN A 159 39.42 -12.10 -12.40
CA GLN A 159 38.76 -10.94 -12.99
C GLN A 159 37.35 -11.29 -13.49
N LEU A 160 37.18 -12.47 -14.09
CA LEU A 160 35.87 -12.96 -14.51
C LEU A 160 34.92 -13.13 -13.33
N LEU A 161 35.38 -13.76 -12.24
CA LEU A 161 34.63 -13.83 -10.98
C LEU A 161 34.20 -12.44 -10.49
N ASN A 162 35.14 -11.49 -10.39
CA ASN A 162 34.83 -10.14 -9.91
C ASN A 162 33.79 -9.43 -10.79
N ASN A 163 33.88 -9.60 -12.12
CA ASN A 163 32.90 -9.05 -13.05
C ASN A 163 31.52 -9.70 -12.87
N ASP A 164 31.47 -11.01 -12.63
CA ASP A 164 30.21 -11.72 -12.40
C ASP A 164 29.57 -11.31 -11.07
N LEU A 165 30.36 -11.17 -10.00
CA LEU A 165 29.88 -10.66 -8.71
C LEU A 165 29.31 -9.23 -8.84
N LEU A 166 30.00 -8.36 -9.58
CA LEU A 166 29.55 -6.99 -9.83
C LEU A 166 28.23 -6.96 -10.63
N LYS A 167 28.09 -7.80 -11.66
CA LYS A 167 26.82 -7.91 -12.41
C LYS A 167 25.67 -8.44 -11.56
N ILE A 168 25.95 -9.35 -10.62
CA ILE A 168 24.94 -9.83 -9.65
C ILE A 168 24.48 -8.67 -8.77
N ASP A 169 25.42 -7.86 -8.26
CA ASP A 169 25.11 -6.68 -7.44
C ASP A 169 24.31 -5.61 -8.19
N GLU A 170 24.69 -5.31 -9.43
CA GLU A 170 23.97 -4.34 -10.27
C GLU A 170 22.53 -4.78 -10.53
N LYS A 171 22.32 -6.08 -10.82
CA LYS A 171 20.98 -6.65 -11.00
C LYS A 171 20.16 -6.54 -9.72
N TYR A 172 20.76 -6.87 -8.58
CA TYR A 172 20.09 -6.78 -7.28
C TYR A 172 19.62 -5.37 -6.97
N GLU A 173 20.52 -4.39 -7.07
CA GLU A 173 20.19 -2.99 -6.76
C GLU A 173 19.16 -2.43 -7.73
N ALA A 174 19.20 -2.83 -9.01
CA ALA A 174 18.18 -2.46 -9.98
C ALA A 174 16.80 -3.02 -9.63
N GLU A 175 16.72 -4.29 -9.22
CA GLU A 175 15.45 -4.93 -8.88
C GLU A 175 14.90 -4.46 -7.53
N LYS A 176 15.76 -4.27 -6.54
CA LYS A 176 15.42 -3.63 -5.26
C LYS A 176 14.86 -2.23 -5.46
N ARG A 177 15.43 -1.44 -6.37
CA ARG A 177 14.90 -0.12 -6.73
C ARG A 177 13.51 -0.21 -7.33
N LYS A 178 13.29 -1.14 -8.27
CA LYS A 178 11.96 -1.36 -8.87
C LYS A 178 10.92 -1.74 -7.82
N ILE A 179 11.24 -2.65 -6.92
CA ILE A 179 10.35 -3.04 -5.81
C ILE A 179 9.97 -1.82 -4.98
N LYS A 180 10.94 -0.98 -4.63
CA LYS A 180 10.68 0.24 -3.87
C LYS A 180 9.82 1.25 -4.65
N GLU A 181 10.11 1.46 -5.93
CA GLU A 181 9.32 2.35 -6.78
C GLU A 181 7.86 1.87 -6.93
N ASP A 182 7.65 0.57 -7.11
CA ASP A 182 6.32 -0.04 -7.18
C ASP A 182 5.58 0.05 -5.83
N ALA A 183 6.30 -0.11 -4.71
CA ALA A 183 5.76 0.04 -3.37
C ALA A 183 5.30 1.49 -3.12
N ASP A 184 6.15 2.47 -3.44
CA ASP A 184 5.87 3.89 -3.28
C ASP A 184 4.66 4.29 -4.13
N LYS A 185 4.58 3.80 -5.37
CA LYS A 185 3.44 4.04 -6.26
C LYS A 185 2.14 3.42 -5.71
N THR A 186 2.21 2.19 -5.22
CA THR A 186 1.06 1.50 -4.62
C THR A 186 0.56 2.25 -3.39
N ALA A 187 1.47 2.71 -2.52
CA ALA A 187 1.12 3.51 -1.35
C ALA A 187 0.48 4.85 -1.74
N GLN A 188 1.01 5.54 -2.76
CA GLN A 188 0.43 6.78 -3.27
C GLN A 188 -0.97 6.58 -3.85
N ASP A 189 -1.18 5.54 -4.66
CA ASP A 189 -2.48 5.24 -5.25
C ASP A 189 -3.52 4.90 -4.18
N LEU A 190 -3.10 4.17 -3.15
CA LEU A 190 -3.94 3.81 -2.02
C LEU A 190 -4.29 5.02 -1.15
N GLU A 191 -3.33 5.90 -0.86
CA GLU A 191 -3.57 7.16 -0.16
C GLU A 191 -4.51 8.08 -0.97
N LYS A 192 -4.36 8.12 -2.29
CA LYS A 192 -5.24 8.90 -3.17
C LYS A 192 -6.68 8.38 -3.13
N LYS A 193 -6.88 7.05 -3.22
CA LYS A 193 -8.21 6.44 -3.07
C LYS A 193 -8.80 6.72 -1.70
N ARG A 194 -8.01 6.53 -0.65
CA ARG A 194 -8.37 6.82 0.73
C ARG A 194 -8.89 8.25 0.89
N ARG A 195 -8.16 9.24 0.35
CA ARG A 195 -8.58 10.66 0.36
C ARG A 195 -9.88 10.88 -0.39
N GLN A 196 -9.99 10.40 -1.62
CA GLN A 196 -11.21 10.55 -2.42
C GLN A 196 -12.45 9.96 -1.73
N GLU A 197 -12.30 8.79 -1.11
CA GLU A 197 -13.40 8.14 -0.38
C GLU A 197 -13.74 8.86 0.92
N PHE A 198 -12.75 9.33 1.68
CA PHE A 198 -13.01 10.06 2.93
C PHE A 198 -13.51 11.48 2.71
N ASP A 199 -13.00 12.21 1.73
CA ASP A 199 -13.47 13.57 1.43
C ASP A 199 -14.97 13.54 1.07
N ALA A 200 -15.40 12.57 0.25
CA ALA A 200 -16.81 12.37 -0.08
C ALA A 200 -17.66 11.99 1.15
N GLN A 201 -17.11 11.19 2.06
CA GLN A 201 -17.80 10.80 3.29
C GLN A 201 -17.90 11.96 4.29
N ILE A 202 -16.86 12.80 4.41
CA ILE A 202 -16.83 14.00 5.25
C ILE A 202 -17.87 15.00 4.75
N GLU A 203 -17.90 15.29 3.44
CA GLU A 203 -18.89 16.23 2.86
C GLU A 203 -20.32 15.78 3.15
N ALA A 204 -20.61 14.49 3.00
CA ALA A 204 -21.93 13.94 3.32
C ALA A 204 -22.27 14.00 4.83
N LEU A 205 -21.28 13.81 5.73
CA LEU A 205 -21.50 13.99 7.17
C LEU A 205 -21.71 15.47 7.52
N ASP A 206 -20.97 16.38 6.90
CA ASP A 206 -21.09 17.81 7.15
C ASP A 206 -22.44 18.34 6.67
N GLU A 207 -22.91 17.91 5.51
CA GLU A 207 -24.26 18.22 5.03
C GLU A 207 -25.34 17.63 5.97
N GLU A 208 -25.20 16.37 6.41
CA GLU A 208 -26.13 15.78 7.38
C GLU A 208 -26.15 16.55 8.71
N ASN A 209 -24.98 16.91 9.24
CA ASN A 209 -24.83 17.69 10.47
C ASN A 209 -25.42 19.10 10.30
N TYR A 210 -25.21 19.75 9.16
CA TYR A 210 -25.81 21.03 8.83
C TYR A 210 -27.34 20.94 8.84
N GLN A 211 -27.91 19.97 8.11
CA GLN A 211 -29.36 19.75 8.06
C GLN A 211 -29.96 19.40 9.43
N ALA A 212 -29.23 18.66 10.27
CA ALA A 212 -29.63 18.33 11.63
C ALA A 212 -29.57 19.54 12.59
N SER A 213 -28.65 20.49 12.35
CA SER A 213 -28.54 21.74 13.12
C SER A 213 -29.68 22.72 12.85
N LEU A 214 -30.31 22.63 11.68
CA LEU A 214 -31.42 23.50 11.30
C LEU A 214 -32.69 23.14 12.07
N THR A 215 -33.30 24.15 12.69
CA THR A 215 -34.64 24.01 13.26
C THR A 215 -35.65 23.65 12.16
N GLU A 216 -36.77 23.00 12.52
CA GLU A 216 -37.83 22.65 11.56
C GLU A 216 -38.30 23.89 10.78
N HIS A 217 -38.32 25.05 11.42
CA HIS A 217 -38.62 26.34 10.80
C HIS A 217 -37.59 26.80 9.77
N GLU A 218 -36.30 26.63 10.04
CA GLU A 218 -35.23 27.00 9.11
C GLU A 218 -35.18 26.07 7.90
N ARG A 219 -35.45 24.77 8.10
CA ARG A 219 -35.61 23.81 6.99
C ARG A 219 -36.78 24.16 6.09
N GLU A 220 -37.93 24.55 6.67
CA GLU A 220 -39.09 24.99 5.88
C GLU A 220 -38.80 26.26 5.06
N LEU A 221 -38.09 27.25 5.63
CA LEU A 221 -37.72 28.47 4.92
C LEU A 221 -36.69 28.20 3.82
N GLY A 222 -35.74 27.29 4.05
CA GLY A 222 -34.78 26.83 3.04
C GLY A 222 -35.47 26.19 1.84
N ALA A 223 -36.38 25.24 2.09
CA ALA A 223 -37.13 24.55 1.04
C ALA A 223 -38.01 25.52 0.19
N ILE A 224 -38.55 26.57 0.82
CA ILE A 224 -39.27 27.62 0.09
C ILE A 224 -38.30 28.40 -0.80
N ARG A 225 -37.13 28.78 -0.29
CA ARG A 225 -36.12 29.49 -1.10
C ARG A 225 -35.68 28.68 -2.31
N GLU A 226 -35.39 27.39 -2.15
CA GLU A 226 -34.99 26.50 -3.25
C GLU A 226 -36.09 26.32 -4.29
N LYS A 227 -37.33 26.08 -3.85
CA LYS A 227 -38.50 25.96 -4.74
C LYS A 227 -38.62 27.18 -5.66
N TYR A 228 -38.49 28.38 -5.11
CA TYR A 228 -38.61 29.59 -5.91
C TYR A 228 -37.33 29.92 -6.69
N PHE A 229 -36.14 29.52 -6.24
CA PHE A 229 -34.91 29.67 -7.01
C PHE A 229 -34.98 28.87 -8.33
N ALA A 230 -35.46 27.63 -8.29
CA ALA A 230 -35.64 26.82 -9.50
C ALA A 230 -36.69 27.43 -10.46
N MET A 231 -37.76 28.04 -9.92
CA MET A 231 -38.75 28.75 -10.73
C MET A 231 -38.18 30.04 -11.33
N GLU A 232 -37.37 30.79 -10.57
CA GLU A 232 -36.68 32.00 -11.02
C GLU A 232 -35.69 31.68 -12.15
N GLU A 233 -34.95 30.57 -12.08
CA GLU A 233 -34.09 30.12 -13.18
C GLU A 233 -34.87 29.75 -14.45
N LEU A 234 -36.00 29.05 -14.31
CA LEU A 234 -36.84 28.67 -15.46
C LEU A 234 -37.57 29.87 -16.08
N ALA A 235 -37.83 30.92 -15.31
CA ALA A 235 -38.47 32.14 -15.77
C ALA A 235 -37.48 33.20 -16.29
N LYS A 236 -36.17 32.90 -16.24
CA LYS A 236 -35.11 33.85 -16.56
C LYS A 236 -35.24 34.40 -17.98
N GLY A 237 -35.33 35.72 -18.11
CA GLY A 237 -35.54 36.43 -19.38
C GLY A 237 -37.01 36.73 -19.69
N ASN A 238 -37.95 36.35 -18.83
CA ASN A 238 -39.35 36.77 -18.88
C ASN A 238 -39.70 37.63 -17.66
N ALA A 239 -39.66 38.95 -17.84
CA ALA A 239 -39.83 39.93 -16.77
C ALA A 239 -41.17 39.81 -15.99
N GLU A 240 -42.25 39.42 -16.65
CA GLU A 240 -43.56 39.24 -16.00
C GLU A 240 -43.60 37.96 -15.14
N ALA A 241 -42.98 36.89 -15.64
CA ALA A 241 -42.87 35.62 -14.91
C ALA A 241 -41.94 35.78 -13.69
N GLU A 242 -40.78 36.41 -13.86
CA GLU A 242 -39.84 36.70 -12.78
C GLU A 242 -40.49 37.52 -11.65
N LYS A 243 -41.24 38.57 -12.00
CA LYS A 243 -41.94 39.41 -11.01
C LYS A 243 -43.01 38.62 -10.24
N THR A 244 -43.79 37.81 -10.94
CA THR A 244 -44.85 36.99 -10.33
C THR A 244 -44.28 35.96 -9.35
N ILE A 245 -43.15 35.33 -9.72
CA ILE A 245 -42.45 34.34 -8.91
C ILE A 245 -41.83 34.99 -7.67
N ALA A 246 -41.21 36.17 -7.82
CA ALA A 246 -40.65 36.94 -6.70
C ALA A 246 -41.73 37.38 -5.69
N GLU A 247 -42.90 37.85 -6.17
CA GLU A 247 -44.03 38.23 -5.31
C GLU A 247 -44.67 37.03 -4.59
N ALA A 248 -44.71 35.86 -5.24
CA ALA A 248 -45.17 34.62 -4.63
C ALA A 248 -44.20 34.13 -3.53
N LYS A 249 -42.89 34.16 -3.82
CA LYS A 249 -41.80 33.86 -2.86
C LYS A 249 -41.90 34.75 -1.63
N GLY A 250 -42.04 36.07 -1.82
CA GLY A 250 -42.18 37.03 -0.72
C GLY A 250 -43.37 36.70 0.18
N ARG A 251 -44.56 36.48 -0.39
CA ARG A 251 -45.78 36.17 0.38
C ARG A 251 -45.67 34.87 1.18
N GLU A 252 -45.12 33.81 0.59
CA GLU A 252 -44.97 32.51 1.26
C GLU A 252 -43.94 32.59 2.40
N MET A 253 -42.83 33.30 2.19
CA MET A 253 -41.82 33.56 3.22
C MET A 253 -42.39 34.38 4.40
N THR A 254 -43.12 35.48 4.13
CA THR A 254 -43.74 36.31 5.17
C THR A 254 -44.81 35.54 5.96
N ARG A 255 -45.59 34.70 5.28
CA ARG A 255 -46.61 33.84 5.93
C ARG A 255 -45.98 32.83 6.88
N LYS A 256 -44.87 32.19 6.50
CA LYS A 256 -44.15 31.25 7.37
C LYS A 256 -43.45 31.94 8.53
N GLN A 257 -42.85 33.12 8.30
CA GLN A 257 -42.21 33.91 9.37
C GLN A 257 -43.21 34.45 10.40
N SER A 258 -44.43 34.81 9.99
CA SER A 258 -45.47 35.33 10.89
C SER A 258 -46.18 34.24 11.71
N ALA A 259 -46.16 32.98 11.28
CA ALA A 259 -46.70 31.84 12.05
C ALA A 259 -45.94 31.57 13.37
N LYS A 260 -44.69 32.03 13.50
CA LYS A 260 -43.88 32.00 14.74
C LYS A 260 -44.29 33.09 15.75
N LYS A 261 -44.99 34.13 15.29
CA LYS A 261 -45.36 35.33 16.06
C LYS A 261 -46.86 35.42 16.39
N LYS A 262 -47.59 34.31 16.53
CA LYS A 262 -48.94 34.41 17.13
C LYS A 262 -48.78 34.75 18.62
N PRO A 263 -49.23 35.92 19.10
CA PRO A 263 -49.28 36.17 20.53
C PRO A 263 -50.29 35.19 21.15
N LEU A 264 -49.92 34.58 22.26
CA LEU A 264 -50.88 33.95 23.16
C LEU A 264 -51.89 35.03 23.54
N THR A 265 -53.10 34.95 23.01
CA THR A 265 -54.22 35.75 23.49
C THR A 265 -54.51 35.26 24.92
N VAL A 266 -53.99 36.00 25.90
CA VAL A 266 -54.34 35.79 27.31
C VAL A 266 -55.80 36.21 27.45
N ILE A 267 -56.69 35.23 27.52
CA ILE A 267 -58.07 35.44 27.94
C ILE A 267 -58.01 35.56 29.48
N TRP A 268 -58.13 36.78 29.99
CA TRP A 268 -58.46 37.00 31.40
C TRP A 268 -59.95 36.71 31.58
N ILE A 269 -60.29 35.74 32.44
CA ILE A 269 -61.63 35.54 33.01
C ILE A 269 -61.58 36.10 34.43
#